data_AF-A0A660T0E4-F1
#
_entry.id   AF-A0A660T0E4-F1
#
_cell.length_a   1.000
_cell.length_b   1.000
_cell.length_c   1.000
_cell.angle_alpha   90.00
_cell.angle_beta   90.00
_cell.angle_gamma   90.00
#
_symmetry.space_group_name_H-M   'P 1'
#
loop_
_entity.id
_entity.type
_entity.pdbx_description
1 polymer ?
#
loop_
_entity_poly.entity_id
_entity_poly.type
_entity_poly.pdbx_seq_one_letter_code
_entity_poly.pdbx_strand_id
1 'polypeptide(L)'
;MKNRKAIYYIFAAVFFINSAVSYTQSVDVEELKKNLKEGIVFINYTGKHKVIESGEEITGIGKQLATLLRLNGKEGIINLKYSVFHAVDKKTKKGLDADVISIDREATVDHIDNIRRIISGYLEAYYGYSEKDADLLSKFITIYNAVFRGNLDFFRKVYKPVVMSFLSKENAGLSTKYFEWPGKTRMVIPLTPEAGNGSLSSISTSQVTEKKVIEQMRSEKGKGLKERKAMVGLKEREVTEKSLELLKKQEELKKAKREKAALEAKLAEEKRTLEEKKKSGTAGAGELAKKEAKVKKLEEEIKTAGKEVETTQEAVAGESKVIEQKNKEIEAERKQIAKDQAAVLAETGTTQQVSNQNALQAKSISDTLYYLTLGDSLMEGSRSWNLIIIDPESGKITKKASGARISEKNLQFSGGKVLLTVYADSSRKAAKLILLDARELTMAKSSKENIYPYTYILNFKKYIYAVISRGGSYFLGKFNDSLKLVGKSKTEIAPDSYITVFNNSIYANSKDGFITVMDADTLKQVSSLSEK
;
A
#
# COMPACT_ATOMS: atom_id res chain seq x y z
N MET A 1 78.11 -30.32 -37.37
CA MET A 1 78.70 -31.58 -36.87
C MET A 1 78.18 -31.85 -35.46
N LYS A 2 77.54 -33.01 -35.29
CA LYS A 2 77.48 -33.89 -34.10
C LYS A 2 77.59 -33.31 -32.67
N ASN A 3 76.48 -33.48 -31.94
CA ASN A 3 76.35 -34.27 -30.70
C ASN A 3 77.17 -33.94 -29.43
N ARG A 4 76.39 -33.64 -28.37
CA ARG A 4 76.28 -34.38 -27.08
C ARG A 4 77.30 -34.15 -25.95
N LYS A 5 76.68 -33.94 -24.76
CA LYS A 5 76.98 -34.40 -23.38
C LYS A 5 77.68 -33.44 -22.40
N ALA A 6 76.87 -33.00 -21.44
CA ALA A 6 76.98 -33.15 -19.99
C ALA A 6 78.26 -32.67 -19.27
N ILE A 7 78.09 -31.88 -18.20
CA ILE A 7 78.30 -32.28 -16.79
C ILE A 7 78.09 -31.07 -15.85
N TYR A 8 77.54 -31.38 -14.67
CA TYR A 8 77.13 -30.55 -13.54
C TYR A 8 78.28 -29.89 -12.76
N TYR A 9 77.89 -28.91 -11.90
CA TYR A 9 78.40 -28.49 -10.57
C TYR A 9 78.55 -26.96 -10.50
N ILE A 10 77.54 -26.23 -9.99
CA ILE A 10 77.25 -25.92 -8.58
C ILE A 10 78.13 -24.79 -8.01
N PHE A 11 77.42 -23.75 -7.53
CA PHE A 11 77.64 -22.84 -6.40
C PHE A 11 77.63 -21.33 -6.70
N ALA A 12 76.47 -20.74 -6.36
CA ALA A 12 76.22 -19.42 -5.77
C ALA A 12 77.00 -18.18 -6.23
N ALA A 13 76.27 -17.17 -6.72
CA ALA A 13 75.85 -16.04 -5.88
C ALA A 13 75.16 -14.95 -6.72
N VAL A 14 73.94 -14.61 -6.29
CA VAL A 14 73.35 -13.26 -6.29
C VAL A 14 73.35 -12.50 -7.62
N PHE A 15 72.25 -12.64 -8.37
CA PHE A 15 71.73 -11.55 -9.20
C PHE A 15 70.25 -11.34 -8.87
N PHE A 16 69.99 -10.24 -8.15
CA PHE A 16 68.66 -9.67 -7.92
C PHE A 16 68.10 -9.22 -9.27
N ILE A 17 67.19 -10.00 -9.86
CA ILE A 17 66.32 -9.53 -10.94
C ILE A 17 64.97 -9.21 -10.31
N ASN A 18 64.72 -7.90 -10.19
CA ASN A 18 63.40 -7.31 -9.98
C ASN A 18 62.51 -7.64 -11.17
N SER A 19 61.78 -8.75 -11.10
CA SER A 19 60.54 -8.94 -11.85
C SER A 19 59.39 -8.64 -10.91
N ALA A 20 58.86 -7.42 -11.01
CA ALA A 20 57.61 -7.00 -10.37
C ALA A 20 56.48 -7.90 -10.88
N VAL A 21 56.17 -8.95 -10.13
CA VAL A 21 54.92 -9.68 -10.26
C VAL A 21 53.85 -8.76 -9.71
N SER A 22 53.09 -8.14 -10.62
CA SER A 22 51.83 -7.50 -10.31
C SER A 22 50.88 -8.56 -9.75
N TYR A 23 50.84 -8.69 -8.42
CA TYR A 23 49.74 -9.32 -7.71
C TYR A 23 48.48 -8.49 -7.97
N THR A 24 47.80 -8.82 -9.06
CA THR A 24 46.41 -8.43 -9.27
C THR A 24 45.62 -9.27 -8.26
N GLN A 25 45.36 -8.72 -7.08
CA GLN A 25 44.46 -9.34 -6.12
C GLN A 25 43.10 -9.49 -6.80
N SER A 26 42.73 -10.72 -7.14
CA SER A 26 41.37 -11.11 -7.41
C SER A 26 40.59 -11.07 -6.08
N VAL A 27 40.24 -9.86 -5.63
CA VAL A 27 39.45 -9.68 -4.40
C VAL A 27 37.99 -10.06 -4.68
N ASP A 28 37.65 -11.23 -4.16
CA ASP A 28 36.35 -11.63 -3.62
C ASP A 28 35.12 -11.83 -4.52
N VAL A 29 35.17 -12.91 -5.31
CA VAL A 29 33.95 -13.65 -5.69
C VAL A 29 33.56 -14.68 -4.62
N GLU A 30 34.47 -15.01 -3.68
CA GLU A 30 34.24 -15.98 -2.62
C GLU A 30 33.55 -15.38 -1.37
N GLU A 31 33.86 -14.15 -0.94
CA GLU A 31 33.05 -13.44 0.08
C GLU A 31 31.60 -13.23 -0.38
N LEU A 32 31.36 -12.91 -1.65
CA LEU A 32 30.01 -12.78 -2.21
C LEU A 32 29.19 -14.08 -2.15
N LYS A 33 29.86 -15.24 -2.16
CA LYS A 33 29.21 -16.56 -2.00
C LYS A 33 29.10 -17.01 -0.54
N LYS A 34 29.98 -16.54 0.36
CA LYS A 34 29.90 -16.83 1.81
C LYS A 34 28.73 -16.07 2.48
N ASN A 35 28.50 -14.81 2.11
CA ASN A 35 27.39 -13.97 2.65
C ASN A 35 25.97 -14.42 2.22
N LEU A 36 25.84 -15.48 1.42
CA LEU A 36 24.54 -16.10 1.10
C LEU A 36 24.21 -17.29 2.03
N LYS A 37 25.20 -17.84 2.75
CA LYS A 37 25.00 -18.95 3.70
C LYS A 37 24.80 -18.47 5.13
N GLU A 38 25.41 -17.35 5.51
CA GLU A 38 25.16 -16.63 6.75
C GLU A 38 24.34 -15.39 6.38
N GLY A 39 23.13 -15.25 6.91
CA GLY A 39 22.23 -14.16 6.53
C GLY A 39 22.81 -12.77 6.76
N ILE A 40 22.27 -11.75 6.09
CA ILE A 40 22.65 -10.35 6.33
C ILE A 40 22.48 -10.01 7.82
N VAL A 41 23.59 -9.77 8.50
CA VAL A 41 23.65 -9.25 9.87
C VAL A 41 24.28 -7.87 9.83
N PHE A 42 23.54 -6.85 10.29
CA PHE A 42 24.06 -5.51 10.45
C PHE A 42 24.84 -5.38 11.76
N ILE A 43 26.07 -4.90 11.66
CA ILE A 43 26.96 -4.58 12.77
C ILE A 43 26.69 -3.13 13.16
N ASN A 44 26.09 -2.94 14.34
CA ASN A 44 25.80 -1.63 14.92
C ASN A 44 26.89 -1.21 15.92
N TYR A 45 26.97 0.09 16.21
CA TYR A 45 27.82 0.58 17.29
C TYR A 45 27.29 0.13 18.66
N THR A 46 28.20 -0.31 19.54
CA THR A 46 27.87 -0.80 20.90
C THR A 46 28.61 -0.04 21.99
N GLY A 47 29.37 1.00 21.63
CA GLY A 47 30.13 1.81 22.59
C GLY A 47 29.27 2.83 23.34
N LYS A 48 29.91 3.64 24.18
CA LYS A 48 29.22 4.71 24.92
C LYS A 48 28.81 5.81 23.95
N HIS A 49 27.53 6.17 23.98
CA HIS A 49 26.98 7.26 23.18
C HIS A 49 27.15 8.59 23.93
N LYS A 50 27.58 9.63 23.21
CA LYS A 50 27.66 11.00 23.75
C LYS A 50 26.34 11.76 23.64
N VAL A 51 25.55 11.42 22.63
CA VAL A 51 24.24 11.98 22.33
C VAL A 51 23.32 10.79 22.01
N ILE A 52 22.11 10.81 22.55
CA ILE A 52 21.08 9.80 22.28
C ILE A 52 19.86 10.56 21.79
N GLU A 53 19.51 10.37 20.51
CA GLU A 53 18.28 10.89 19.93
C GLU A 53 17.15 9.88 20.18
N SER A 54 15.95 10.38 20.47
CA SER A 54 14.76 9.55 20.59
C SER A 54 14.35 8.97 19.23
N GLY A 55 13.57 7.87 19.27
CA GLY A 55 13.04 7.27 18.05
C GLY A 55 12.20 8.25 17.22
N GLU A 56 11.45 9.13 17.88
CA GLU A 56 10.62 10.15 17.22
C GLU A 56 11.47 11.23 16.53
N GLU A 57 12.55 11.69 17.18
CA GLU A 57 13.49 12.64 16.57
C GLU A 57 14.16 12.05 15.32
N ILE A 58 14.55 10.78 15.38
CA ILE A 58 15.16 10.08 14.23
C ILE A 58 14.15 9.90 13.09
N THR A 59 12.91 9.50 13.40
CA THR A 59 11.82 9.46 12.40
C THR A 59 11.57 10.87 11.82
N GLY A 60 11.71 11.91 12.63
CA GLY A 60 11.62 13.32 12.23
C GLY A 60 12.60 13.72 11.14
N ILE A 61 13.81 13.14 11.09
CA ILE A 61 14.79 13.36 10.01
C ILE A 61 14.20 12.95 8.66
N GLY A 62 13.58 11.77 8.59
CA GLY A 62 12.91 11.28 7.38
C GLY A 62 11.78 12.20 6.92
N LYS A 63 10.96 12.67 7.89
CA LYS A 63 9.85 13.60 7.64
C LYS A 63 10.35 14.96 7.13
N GLN A 64 11.50 15.42 7.64
CA GLN A 64 12.15 16.64 7.19
C GLN A 64 12.71 16.49 5.77
N LEU A 65 13.35 15.36 5.43
CA LEU A 65 13.80 15.07 4.06
C LEU A 65 12.64 15.14 3.06
N ALA A 66 11.51 14.50 3.39
CA ALA A 66 10.30 14.55 2.58
C ALA A 66 9.78 15.97 2.38
N THR A 67 9.79 16.79 3.43
CA THR A 67 9.35 18.18 3.38
C THR A 67 10.26 19.02 2.47
N LEU A 68 11.57 18.90 2.64
CA LEU A 68 12.55 19.63 1.82
C LEU A 68 12.47 19.20 0.36
N LEU A 69 12.33 17.91 0.10
CA LEU A 69 12.14 17.39 -1.25
C LEU A 69 10.89 17.96 -1.92
N ARG A 70 9.76 18.07 -1.20
CA ARG A 70 8.54 18.69 -1.74
C ARG A 70 8.73 20.16 -2.10
N LEU A 71 9.51 20.90 -1.31
CA LEU A 71 9.77 22.31 -1.54
C LEU A 71 10.69 22.54 -2.75
N ASN A 72 11.71 21.72 -2.91
CA ASN A 72 12.70 21.85 -3.99
C ASN A 72 12.28 21.16 -5.29
N GLY A 73 11.51 20.06 -5.19
CA GLY A 73 11.02 19.24 -6.30
C GLY A 73 12.04 18.25 -6.88
N LYS A 74 13.31 18.29 -6.48
CA LYS A 74 14.36 17.37 -6.94
C LYS A 74 15.16 16.72 -5.82
N GLU A 75 15.49 17.49 -4.79
CA GLU A 75 16.29 16.99 -3.66
C GLU A 75 15.85 17.59 -2.32
N GLY A 76 16.03 16.83 -1.23
CA GLY A 76 15.90 17.33 0.13
C GLY A 76 17.21 17.09 0.88
N ILE A 77 17.81 18.14 1.44
CA ILE A 77 19.15 18.07 2.06
C ILE A 77 19.09 18.61 3.49
N ILE A 78 19.58 17.82 4.45
CA ILE A 78 19.75 18.21 5.86
C ILE A 78 21.25 18.31 6.15
N ASN A 79 21.78 19.53 6.01
CA ASN A 79 23.19 19.85 6.18
C ASN A 79 24.08 18.86 5.38
N LEU A 80 25.15 18.34 5.98
CA LEU A 80 26.02 17.31 5.40
C LEU A 80 25.76 15.94 6.02
N LYS A 81 24.55 15.71 6.55
CA LYS A 81 24.18 14.47 7.26
C LYS A 81 23.30 13.56 6.42
N TYR A 82 22.22 14.08 5.84
CA TYR A 82 21.29 13.27 5.06
C TYR A 82 20.77 14.02 3.87
N SER A 83 20.64 13.31 2.75
CA SER A 83 20.05 13.84 1.52
C SER A 83 19.09 12.83 0.92
N VAL A 84 18.09 13.29 0.18
CA VAL A 84 17.23 12.47 -0.67
C VAL A 84 17.17 13.08 -2.07
N PHE A 85 17.31 12.25 -3.10
CA PHE A 85 17.20 12.67 -4.50
C PHE A 85 16.02 11.94 -5.16
N HIS A 86 15.11 12.70 -5.77
CA HIS A 86 13.97 12.16 -6.51
C HIS A 86 14.35 11.93 -7.98
N ALA A 87 14.85 10.73 -8.28
CA ALA A 87 15.39 10.39 -9.59
C ALA A 87 14.30 9.80 -10.50
N VAL A 88 13.47 10.69 -11.06
CA VAL A 88 12.36 10.34 -11.96
C VAL A 88 12.58 10.91 -13.38
N ASP A 89 12.45 10.07 -14.40
CA ASP A 89 12.43 10.48 -15.81
C ASP A 89 11.21 9.93 -16.56
N LYS A 90 10.30 10.83 -16.95
CA LYS A 90 9.08 10.51 -17.71
C LYS A 90 9.36 10.14 -19.18
N LYS A 91 10.51 10.52 -19.74
CA LYS A 91 10.85 10.27 -21.16
C LYS A 91 11.33 8.84 -21.36
N THR A 92 12.14 8.33 -20.44
CA THR A 92 12.66 6.97 -20.50
C THR A 92 11.62 5.96 -20.00
N LYS A 93 11.13 5.10 -20.90
CA LYS A 93 10.12 4.07 -20.55
C LYS A 93 10.70 2.82 -19.90
N LYS A 94 11.99 2.54 -20.08
CA LYS A 94 12.63 1.30 -19.64
C LYS A 94 13.36 1.48 -18.32
N GLY A 95 13.10 0.59 -17.37
CA GLY A 95 13.70 0.60 -16.03
C GLY A 95 12.86 1.36 -15.02
N LEU A 96 13.17 1.17 -13.73
CA LEU A 96 12.49 1.84 -12.63
C LEU A 96 13.08 3.22 -12.35
N ASP A 97 12.22 4.15 -11.94
CA ASP A 97 12.63 5.35 -11.22
C ASP A 97 12.98 4.98 -9.76
N ALA A 98 13.61 5.90 -9.02
CA ALA A 98 13.91 5.68 -7.61
C ALA A 98 13.99 6.99 -6.83
N ASP A 99 13.72 6.89 -5.53
CA ASP A 99 14.31 7.83 -4.58
C ASP A 99 15.64 7.29 -4.10
N VAL A 100 16.63 8.17 -3.96
CA VAL A 100 17.97 7.83 -3.47
C VAL A 100 18.23 8.56 -2.17
N ILE A 101 18.20 7.85 -1.04
CA ILE A 101 18.55 8.40 0.28
C ILE A 101 20.05 8.22 0.52
N SER A 102 20.75 9.31 0.75
CA SER A 102 22.19 9.38 1.05
C SER A 102 22.42 9.52 2.56
N ILE A 103 23.35 8.74 3.10
CA ILE A 103 23.94 8.98 4.42
C ILE A 103 25.25 9.72 4.17
N ASP A 104 25.23 11.02 4.39
CA ASP A 104 26.33 11.91 4.02
C ASP A 104 27.43 11.91 5.09
N ARG A 105 28.55 12.58 4.79
CA ARG A 105 29.82 12.43 5.52
C ARG A 105 29.73 12.77 7.01
N GLU A 106 28.85 13.69 7.40
CA GLU A 106 28.69 14.14 8.79
C GLU A 106 27.58 13.39 9.55
N ALA A 107 26.97 12.39 8.93
CA ALA A 107 26.00 11.55 9.61
C ALA A 107 26.65 10.78 10.75
N THR A 108 25.96 10.71 11.88
CA THR A 108 26.39 9.98 13.09
C THR A 108 25.51 8.76 13.36
N VAL A 109 24.66 8.38 12.41
CA VAL A 109 23.81 7.19 12.56
C VAL A 109 24.66 5.92 12.61
N ASP A 110 24.37 5.09 13.59
CA ASP A 110 25.24 3.99 14.00
C ASP A 110 24.48 2.69 14.30
N HIS A 111 23.15 2.72 14.16
CA HIS A 111 22.25 1.58 14.33
C HIS A 111 21.30 1.42 13.14
N ILE A 112 21.12 0.19 12.66
CA ILE A 112 20.25 -0.12 11.52
C ILE A 112 18.79 0.30 11.77
N ASP A 113 18.30 0.17 12.99
CA ASP A 113 16.94 0.61 13.33
C ASP A 113 16.76 2.12 13.21
N ASN A 114 17.82 2.91 13.38
CA ASN A 114 17.78 4.36 13.18
C ASN A 114 17.68 4.69 11.68
N ILE A 115 18.42 3.96 10.83
CA ILE A 115 18.27 4.08 9.37
C ILE A 115 16.83 3.71 8.95
N ARG A 116 16.29 2.63 9.50
CA ARG A 116 14.90 2.20 9.23
C ARG A 116 13.88 3.25 9.65
N ARG A 117 14.07 3.89 10.82
CA ARG A 117 13.23 5.03 11.26
C ARG A 117 13.30 6.21 10.32
N ILE A 118 14.48 6.57 9.80
CA ILE A 118 14.63 7.64 8.81
C ILE A 118 13.86 7.30 7.53
N ILE A 119 14.03 6.08 7.00
CA ILE A 119 13.30 5.63 5.80
C ILE A 119 11.79 5.60 6.08
N SER A 120 11.36 5.07 7.23
CA SER A 120 9.95 4.98 7.62
C SER A 120 9.30 6.37 7.68
N GLY A 121 9.94 7.32 8.38
CA GLY A 121 9.47 8.70 8.46
C GLY A 121 9.41 9.38 7.09
N TYR A 122 10.34 9.08 6.19
CA TYR A 122 10.30 9.56 4.80
C TYR A 122 9.11 8.97 4.02
N LEU A 123 8.89 7.66 4.09
CA LEU A 123 7.79 6.98 3.40
C LEU A 123 6.42 7.42 3.93
N GLU A 124 6.27 7.59 5.25
CA GLU A 124 5.07 8.18 5.87
C GLU A 124 4.83 9.59 5.32
N ALA A 125 5.84 10.46 5.41
CA ALA A 125 5.65 11.86 5.10
C ALA A 125 5.47 12.10 3.61
N TYR A 126 6.27 11.47 2.74
CA TYR A 126 6.30 11.76 1.30
C TYR A 126 5.21 10.98 0.53
N TYR A 127 5.08 9.69 0.82
CA TYR A 127 4.19 8.78 0.10
C TYR A 127 2.89 8.44 0.85
N GLY A 128 2.75 8.82 2.12
CA GLY A 128 1.52 8.61 2.88
C GLY A 128 1.30 7.17 3.33
N TYR A 129 2.34 6.34 3.41
CA TYR A 129 2.24 5.00 4.00
C TYR A 129 1.86 5.09 5.48
N SER A 130 1.11 4.09 5.97
CA SER A 130 0.91 3.96 7.42
C SER A 130 2.24 3.65 8.09
N GLU A 131 2.42 4.06 9.36
CA GLU A 131 3.63 3.78 10.15
C GLU A 131 4.06 2.30 10.06
N LYS A 132 3.09 1.38 10.20
CA LYS A 132 3.34 -0.07 10.11
C LYS A 132 3.84 -0.50 8.73
N ASP A 133 3.29 0.07 7.67
CA ASP A 133 3.68 -0.26 6.30
C ASP A 133 5.03 0.37 5.94
N ALA A 134 5.29 1.59 6.41
CA ALA A 134 6.55 2.29 6.26
C ALA A 134 7.69 1.56 6.99
N ASP A 135 7.45 1.10 8.22
CA ASP A 135 8.39 0.28 8.99
C ASP A 135 8.69 -1.04 8.29
N LEU A 136 7.65 -1.72 7.80
CA LEU A 136 7.79 -2.95 7.04
C LEU A 136 8.65 -2.73 5.79
N LEU A 137 8.29 -1.73 4.97
CA LEU A 137 9.03 -1.38 3.75
C LEU A 137 10.47 -1.01 4.06
N SER A 138 10.72 -0.25 5.13
CA SER A 138 12.07 0.14 5.54
C SER A 138 12.97 -1.08 5.79
N LYS A 139 12.47 -2.14 6.43
CA LYS A 139 13.22 -3.40 6.63
C LYS A 139 13.61 -4.00 5.29
N PHE A 140 12.66 -4.20 4.38
CA PHE A 140 12.93 -4.77 3.06
C PHE A 140 13.87 -3.89 2.23
N ILE A 141 13.71 -2.56 2.26
CA ILE A 141 14.58 -1.61 1.56
C ILE A 141 16.02 -1.70 2.07
N THR A 142 16.23 -1.79 3.40
CA THR A 142 17.59 -1.94 3.95
C THR A 142 18.25 -3.25 3.54
N ILE A 143 17.50 -4.35 3.50
CA ILE A 143 18.02 -5.66 3.10
C ILE A 143 18.31 -5.65 1.59
N TYR A 144 17.39 -5.13 0.78
CA TYR A 144 17.58 -4.91 -0.64
C TYR A 144 18.88 -4.15 -0.95
N ASN A 145 19.10 -3.03 -0.28
CA ASN A 145 20.31 -2.23 -0.49
C ASN A 145 21.59 -2.90 0.02
N ALA A 146 21.50 -3.78 1.02
CA ALA A 146 22.63 -4.58 1.48
C ALA A 146 22.95 -5.74 0.53
N VAL A 147 21.93 -6.45 0.02
CA VAL A 147 22.09 -7.54 -0.97
C VAL A 147 22.83 -7.07 -2.21
N PHE A 148 22.51 -5.87 -2.68
CA PHE A 148 23.02 -5.33 -3.94
C PHE A 148 24.10 -4.26 -3.75
N ARG A 149 24.70 -4.14 -2.55
CA ARG A 149 25.75 -3.18 -2.26
C ARG A 149 26.87 -3.21 -3.32
N GLY A 150 27.14 -2.07 -3.94
CA GLY A 150 28.19 -1.88 -4.94
C GLY A 150 27.94 -2.57 -6.29
N ASN A 151 26.82 -3.27 -6.47
CA ASN A 151 26.51 -4.03 -7.67
C ASN A 151 25.90 -3.14 -8.76
N LEU A 152 26.74 -2.33 -9.40
CA LEU A 152 26.31 -1.40 -10.45
C LEU A 152 25.68 -2.11 -11.66
N ASP A 153 26.08 -3.35 -11.97
CA ASP A 153 25.50 -4.09 -13.10
C ASP A 153 24.05 -4.48 -12.82
N PHE A 154 23.76 -4.87 -11.58
CA PHE A 154 22.38 -5.09 -11.13
C PHE A 154 21.58 -3.79 -11.20
N PHE A 155 22.08 -2.69 -10.63
CA PHE A 155 21.37 -1.41 -10.65
C PHE A 155 21.13 -0.92 -12.08
N ARG A 156 22.11 -1.04 -12.98
CA ARG A 156 21.99 -0.63 -14.40
C ARG A 156 20.95 -1.48 -15.16
N LYS A 157 20.75 -2.74 -14.77
CA LYS A 157 19.75 -3.62 -15.37
C LYS A 157 18.33 -3.24 -14.94
N VAL A 158 18.16 -2.78 -13.69
CA VAL A 158 16.85 -2.54 -13.07
C VAL A 158 16.39 -1.10 -13.25
N TYR A 159 17.29 -0.13 -13.13
CA TYR A 159 16.95 1.29 -13.01
C TYR A 159 17.29 2.12 -14.25
N LYS A 160 16.61 3.26 -14.37
CA LYS A 160 16.85 4.24 -15.42
C LYS A 160 18.21 4.95 -15.26
N PRO A 161 18.75 5.52 -16.35
CA PRO A 161 20.00 6.29 -16.30
C PRO A 161 20.00 7.44 -15.29
N VAL A 162 18.85 8.09 -15.06
CA VAL A 162 18.72 9.18 -14.07
C VAL A 162 19.06 8.71 -12.65
N VAL A 163 18.62 7.50 -12.27
CA VAL A 163 18.96 6.89 -10.98
C VAL A 163 20.45 6.56 -10.92
N MET A 164 20.98 6.00 -12.01
CA MET A 164 22.39 5.62 -12.11
C MET A 164 23.35 6.80 -11.98
N SER A 165 22.92 8.02 -12.33
CA SER A 165 23.73 9.23 -12.14
C SER A 165 24.08 9.52 -10.67
N PHE A 166 23.30 8.95 -9.74
CA PHE A 166 23.57 9.05 -8.30
C PHE A 166 24.39 7.87 -7.76
N LEU A 167 24.76 6.87 -8.57
CA LEU A 167 25.34 5.63 -8.04
C LEU A 167 26.76 5.41 -8.56
N SER A 168 27.62 4.97 -7.64
CA SER A 168 28.99 4.50 -7.89
C SER A 168 29.20 3.18 -7.15
N LYS A 169 30.30 2.48 -7.44
CA LYS A 169 30.61 1.22 -6.76
C LYS A 169 30.80 1.47 -5.25
N GLU A 170 31.34 2.63 -4.92
CA GLU A 170 31.70 3.05 -3.57
C GLU A 170 30.52 3.51 -2.73
N ASN A 171 29.40 3.92 -3.33
CA ASN A 171 28.25 4.43 -2.56
C ASN A 171 26.92 3.68 -2.81
N ALA A 172 26.77 2.92 -3.89
CA ALA A 172 25.49 2.30 -4.21
C ALA A 172 25.12 1.21 -3.20
N GLY A 173 23.96 1.33 -2.56
CA GLY A 173 23.45 0.39 -1.56
C GLY A 173 23.85 0.74 -0.11
N LEU A 174 23.74 -0.23 0.78
CA LEU A 174 23.97 -0.08 2.23
C LEU A 174 24.97 -1.12 2.73
N SER A 175 26.02 -0.71 3.42
CA SER A 175 26.96 -1.67 4.04
C SER A 175 26.31 -2.36 5.24
N THR A 176 26.77 -3.56 5.59
CA THR A 176 26.41 -4.20 6.86
C THR A 176 27.16 -3.62 8.06
N LYS A 177 28.15 -2.75 7.85
CA LYS A 177 28.99 -2.16 8.91
C LYS A 177 28.67 -0.69 9.12
N TYR A 178 28.28 -0.30 10.35
CA TYR A 178 27.87 1.08 10.63
C TYR A 178 28.93 2.14 10.28
N PHE A 179 30.21 1.85 10.52
CA PHE A 179 31.32 2.78 10.26
C PHE A 179 31.61 2.99 8.76
N GLU A 180 30.98 2.20 7.88
CA GLU A 180 31.06 2.38 6.43
C GLU A 180 29.87 3.19 5.88
N TRP A 181 28.92 3.63 6.71
CA TRP A 181 27.74 4.33 6.21
C TRP A 181 28.02 5.79 5.80
N PRO A 182 28.62 6.64 6.67
CA PRO A 182 28.78 8.06 6.38
C PRO A 182 29.61 8.33 5.13
N GLY A 183 29.03 9.06 4.17
CA GLY A 183 29.66 9.44 2.91
C GLY A 183 29.83 8.32 1.88
N LYS A 184 29.40 7.09 2.19
CA LYS A 184 29.57 5.90 1.34
C LYS A 184 28.28 5.09 1.17
N THR A 185 27.13 5.71 1.42
CA THR A 185 25.82 5.06 1.32
C THR A 185 24.86 5.92 0.53
N ARG A 186 24.29 5.33 -0.53
CA ARG A 186 23.17 5.82 -1.31
C ARG A 186 22.21 4.67 -1.50
N MET A 187 21.18 4.65 -0.66
CA MET A 187 20.14 3.63 -0.66
C MET A 187 19.10 3.96 -1.72
N VAL A 188 18.82 2.98 -2.56
CA VAL A 188 17.85 3.07 -3.65
C VAL A 188 16.51 2.54 -3.17
N ILE A 189 15.46 3.36 -3.31
CA ILE A 189 14.07 3.01 -3.04
C ILE A 189 13.36 2.92 -4.40
N PRO A 190 13.03 1.72 -4.91
CA PRO A 190 12.45 1.58 -6.23
C PRO A 190 11.02 2.11 -6.28
N LEU A 191 10.76 2.95 -7.28
CA LEU A 191 9.43 3.52 -7.52
C LEU A 191 8.73 2.79 -8.66
N THR A 192 7.41 2.68 -8.55
CA THR A 192 6.56 2.27 -9.68
C THR A 192 6.24 3.48 -10.57
N PRO A 193 5.77 3.26 -11.82
CA PRO A 193 5.32 4.36 -12.67
C PRO A 193 4.15 5.17 -12.08
N GLU A 194 3.40 4.58 -11.13
CA GLU A 194 2.24 5.19 -10.48
C GLU A 194 2.59 5.87 -9.14
N ALA A 195 3.87 6.01 -8.81
CA ALA A 195 4.29 6.53 -7.52
C ALA A 195 3.75 7.94 -7.22
N GLY A 196 3.10 8.07 -6.07
CA GLY A 196 2.41 9.29 -5.66
C GLY A 196 1.90 9.22 -4.23
N ASN A 197 1.69 10.39 -3.63
CA ASN A 197 1.22 10.47 -2.24
C ASN A 197 -0.15 9.79 -2.07
N GLY A 198 -0.26 8.89 -1.10
CA GLY A 198 -1.47 8.14 -0.77
C GLY A 198 -1.67 6.85 -1.55
N SER A 199 -0.81 6.53 -2.52
CA SER A 199 -0.88 5.24 -3.24
C SER A 199 -0.01 4.18 -2.57
N LEU A 200 -0.61 3.03 -2.24
CA LEU A 200 0.13 1.87 -1.72
C LEU A 200 1.10 1.28 -2.75
N SER A 201 0.90 1.61 -4.03
CA SER A 201 1.71 1.11 -5.15
C SER A 201 2.98 1.91 -5.37
N SER A 202 3.27 2.95 -4.58
CA SER A 202 4.38 3.86 -4.88
C SER A 202 5.74 3.19 -4.87
N ILE A 203 6.00 2.36 -3.86
CA ILE A 203 7.23 1.58 -3.77
C ILE A 203 7.03 0.25 -4.48
N SER A 204 7.99 -0.16 -5.31
CA SER A 204 7.94 -1.44 -6.01
C SER A 204 8.19 -2.60 -5.04
N THR A 205 7.09 -3.11 -4.47
CA THR A 205 7.09 -4.25 -3.54
C THR A 205 7.76 -5.48 -4.17
N SER A 206 7.48 -5.78 -5.44
CA SER A 206 8.12 -6.88 -6.18
C SER A 206 9.64 -6.74 -6.30
N GLN A 207 10.16 -5.51 -6.40
CA GLN A 207 11.60 -5.28 -6.51
C GLN A 207 12.32 -5.43 -5.17
N VAL A 208 11.72 -4.94 -4.07
CA VAL A 208 12.31 -5.05 -2.73
C VAL A 208 12.10 -6.44 -2.11
N THR A 209 11.24 -7.28 -2.68
CA THR A 209 11.05 -8.68 -2.29
C THR A 209 11.60 -9.65 -3.34
N GLU A 210 12.55 -9.24 -4.17
CA GLU A 210 13.11 -10.15 -5.15
C GLU A 210 13.79 -11.36 -4.47
N LYS A 211 14.03 -12.40 -5.26
CA LYS A 211 14.47 -13.71 -4.77
C LYS A 211 15.64 -13.65 -3.80
N LYS A 212 16.72 -12.91 -4.08
CA LYS A 212 17.90 -12.86 -3.19
C LYS A 212 17.58 -12.15 -1.87
N VAL A 213 16.76 -11.09 -1.88
CA VAL A 213 16.26 -10.46 -0.64
C VAL A 213 15.46 -11.45 0.20
N ILE A 214 14.58 -12.23 -0.41
CA ILE A 214 13.80 -13.25 0.31
C ILE A 214 14.71 -14.36 0.84
N GLU A 215 15.73 -14.78 0.09
CA GLU A 215 16.72 -15.74 0.56
C GLU A 215 17.46 -15.22 1.81
N GLN A 216 17.82 -13.94 1.84
CA GLN A 216 18.44 -13.31 3.02
C GLN A 216 17.49 -13.23 4.22
N MET A 217 16.22 -12.90 3.99
CA MET A 217 15.20 -12.94 5.06
C MET A 217 15.00 -14.37 5.60
N ARG A 218 15.15 -15.39 4.75
CA ARG A 218 15.00 -16.81 5.13
C ARG A 218 16.15 -17.33 5.97
N SER A 219 17.32 -16.71 5.91
CA SER A 219 18.44 -17.02 6.81
C SER A 219 18.30 -16.44 8.22
N GLU A 220 17.39 -15.50 8.45
CA GLU A 220 17.07 -15.02 9.81
C GLU A 220 16.40 -16.13 10.64
N LYS A 221 16.54 -16.05 11.97
CA LYS A 221 15.82 -16.95 12.89
C LYS A 221 14.31 -16.83 12.65
N GLY A 222 13.63 -17.97 12.45
CA GLY A 222 12.21 -17.99 12.10
C GLY A 222 11.92 -17.59 10.65
N LYS A 223 12.94 -17.59 9.77
CA LYS A 223 12.87 -17.42 8.30
C LYS A 223 12.15 -16.14 7.84
N GLY A 224 12.16 -15.10 8.67
CA GLY A 224 11.49 -13.81 8.42
C GLY A 224 9.98 -13.93 8.19
N LEU A 225 9.33 -14.97 8.74
CA LEU A 225 7.93 -15.31 8.43
C LEU A 225 6.94 -14.20 8.76
N LYS A 226 7.16 -13.45 9.85
CA LYS A 226 6.27 -12.36 10.28
C LYS A 226 6.24 -11.24 9.24
N GLU A 227 7.41 -10.77 8.83
CA GLU A 227 7.54 -9.66 7.90
C GLU A 227 7.18 -10.08 6.48
N ARG A 228 7.51 -11.31 6.06
CA ARG A 228 7.08 -11.84 4.76
C ARG A 228 5.56 -11.94 4.64
N LYS A 229 4.86 -12.37 5.70
CA LYS A 229 3.39 -12.36 5.74
C LYS A 229 2.81 -10.95 5.70
N ALA A 230 3.39 -10.03 6.46
CA ALA A 230 2.96 -8.63 6.43
C ALA A 230 3.14 -8.01 5.03
N MET A 231 4.23 -8.35 4.33
CA MET A 231 4.49 -7.91 2.96
C MET A 231 3.49 -8.47 1.96
N VAL A 232 3.13 -9.76 2.08
CA VAL A 232 2.03 -10.35 1.30
C VAL A 232 0.72 -9.59 1.55
N GLY A 233 0.38 -9.29 2.81
CA GLY A 233 -0.82 -8.51 3.14
C GLY A 233 -0.79 -7.05 2.61
N LEU A 234 0.39 -6.45 2.48
CA LEU A 234 0.55 -5.15 1.81
C LEU A 234 0.30 -5.27 0.30
N LYS A 235 0.87 -6.29 -0.36
CA LYS A 235 0.66 -6.55 -1.79
C LYS A 235 -0.81 -6.86 -2.13
N GLU A 236 -1.52 -7.57 -1.27
CA GLU A 236 -2.95 -7.84 -1.43
C GLU A 236 -3.80 -6.57 -1.37
N ARG A 237 -3.49 -5.67 -0.42
CA ARG A 237 -4.14 -4.35 -0.37
C ARG A 237 -3.82 -3.52 -1.62
N GLU A 238 -2.57 -3.55 -2.09
CA GLU A 238 -2.16 -2.90 -3.33
C GLU A 238 -2.96 -3.42 -4.54
N VAL A 239 -3.11 -4.74 -4.67
CA VAL A 239 -3.92 -5.36 -5.73
C VAL A 239 -5.40 -4.97 -5.60
N THR A 240 -5.92 -4.87 -4.38
CA THR A 240 -7.31 -4.47 -4.13
C THR A 240 -7.56 -3.04 -4.60
N GLU A 241 -6.65 -2.10 -4.27
CA GLU A 241 -6.69 -0.71 -4.74
C GLU A 241 -6.67 -0.65 -6.27
N LYS A 242 -5.70 -1.32 -6.92
CA LYS A 242 -5.60 -1.36 -8.38
C LYS A 242 -6.81 -2.02 -9.04
N SER A 243 -7.40 -3.05 -8.42
CA SER A 243 -8.60 -3.71 -8.95
C SER A 243 -9.81 -2.78 -8.93
N LEU A 244 -9.95 -1.95 -7.88
CA LEU A 244 -11.02 -0.93 -7.82
C LEU A 244 -10.81 0.18 -8.86
N GLU A 245 -9.57 0.60 -9.10
CA GLU A 245 -9.24 1.55 -10.16
C GLU A 245 -9.51 0.97 -11.56
N LEU A 246 -9.13 -0.29 -11.78
CA LEU A 246 -9.42 -1.01 -13.02
C LEU A 246 -10.92 -1.09 -13.31
N LEU A 247 -11.74 -1.36 -12.29
CA LEU A 247 -13.21 -1.38 -12.44
C LEU A 247 -13.75 -0.02 -12.88
N LYS A 248 -13.25 1.08 -12.32
CA LYS A 248 -13.64 2.44 -12.76
C LYS A 248 -13.24 2.68 -14.22
N LYS A 249 -12.01 2.35 -14.61
CA LYS A 249 -11.55 2.50 -15.99
C LYS A 249 -12.33 1.61 -16.97
N GLN A 250 -12.77 0.43 -16.55
CA GLN A 250 -13.64 -0.42 -17.37
C GLN A 250 -15.03 0.19 -17.60
N GLU A 251 -15.62 0.85 -16.60
CA GLU A 251 -16.88 1.58 -16.76
C GLU A 251 -16.71 2.81 -17.65
N GLU A 252 -15.62 3.56 -17.49
CA GLU A 252 -15.26 4.67 -18.38
C GLU A 252 -15.09 4.19 -19.83
N LEU A 253 -14.41 3.05 -20.04
CA LEU A 253 -14.27 2.44 -21.36
C LEU A 253 -15.63 2.04 -21.97
N LYS A 254 -16.54 1.47 -21.16
CA LYS A 254 -17.90 1.15 -21.62
C LYS A 254 -18.66 2.41 -22.03
N LYS A 255 -18.55 3.49 -21.26
CA LYS A 255 -19.17 4.78 -21.57
C LYS A 255 -18.62 5.36 -22.87
N ALA A 256 -17.29 5.43 -23.02
CA ALA A 256 -16.63 5.92 -24.22
C ALA A 256 -17.02 5.09 -25.47
N LYS A 257 -17.12 3.76 -25.35
CA LYS A 257 -17.62 2.88 -26.43
C LYS A 257 -19.06 3.18 -26.82
N ARG A 258 -19.95 3.43 -25.86
CA ARG A 258 -21.35 3.80 -26.12
C ARG A 258 -21.46 5.18 -26.80
N GLU A 259 -20.67 6.15 -26.36
CA GLU A 259 -20.63 7.49 -26.96
C GLU A 259 -20.14 7.43 -28.41
N LYS A 260 -19.06 6.68 -28.67
CA LYS A 260 -18.58 6.42 -30.03
C LYS A 260 -19.66 5.77 -30.91
N ALA A 261 -20.32 4.72 -30.42
CA ALA A 261 -21.39 4.05 -31.15
C ALA A 261 -22.59 4.98 -31.45
N ALA A 262 -22.94 5.87 -30.50
CA ALA A 262 -23.99 6.86 -30.71
C ALA A 262 -23.60 7.91 -31.78
N LEU A 263 -22.32 8.32 -31.82
CA LEU A 263 -21.82 9.20 -32.88
C LEU A 263 -21.82 8.50 -34.25
N GLU A 264 -21.42 7.23 -34.31
CA GLU A 264 -21.47 6.42 -35.54
C GLU A 264 -22.90 6.26 -36.05
N ALA A 265 -23.88 6.04 -35.16
CA ALA A 265 -25.30 5.99 -35.52
C ALA A 265 -25.82 7.33 -36.08
N LYS A 266 -25.46 8.46 -35.43
CA LYS A 266 -25.79 9.81 -35.92
C LYS A 266 -25.16 10.10 -37.27
N LEU A 267 -23.91 9.67 -37.49
CA LEU A 267 -23.22 9.82 -38.77
C LEU A 267 -23.95 9.04 -39.88
N ALA A 268 -24.36 7.80 -39.61
CA ALA A 268 -25.09 6.98 -40.56
C ALA A 268 -26.44 7.62 -40.96
N GLU A 269 -27.17 8.16 -39.99
CA GLU A 269 -28.43 8.89 -40.23
C GLU A 269 -28.20 10.18 -41.04
N GLU A 270 -27.17 10.97 -40.70
CA GLU A 270 -26.86 12.21 -41.41
C GLU A 270 -26.41 11.93 -42.86
N LYS A 271 -25.63 10.87 -43.10
CA LYS A 271 -25.25 10.42 -44.44
C LYS A 271 -26.46 9.97 -45.26
N ARG A 272 -27.35 9.17 -44.67
CA ARG A 272 -28.57 8.70 -45.35
C ARG A 272 -29.49 9.87 -45.75
N THR A 273 -29.72 10.81 -44.83
CA THR A 273 -30.55 11.99 -45.12
C THR A 273 -29.90 12.94 -46.14
N LEU A 274 -28.57 13.03 -46.17
CA LEU A 274 -27.85 13.77 -47.20
C LEU A 274 -28.01 13.12 -48.60
N GLU A 275 -27.90 11.79 -48.70
CA GLU A 275 -28.11 11.07 -49.96
C GLU A 275 -29.55 11.18 -50.47
N GLU A 276 -30.54 11.04 -49.58
CA GLU A 276 -31.96 11.18 -49.93
C GLU A 276 -32.25 12.58 -50.48
N LYS A 277 -31.72 13.65 -49.84
CA LYS A 277 -31.87 15.04 -50.33
C LYS A 277 -31.14 15.32 -51.64
N LYS A 278 -30.00 14.66 -51.89
CA LYS A 278 -29.31 14.73 -53.19
C LYS A 278 -30.13 14.07 -54.30
N LYS A 279 -30.82 12.97 -54.01
CA LYS A 279 -31.66 12.23 -54.98
C LYS A 279 -33.00 12.92 -55.26
N SER A 280 -33.63 13.55 -54.27
CA SER A 280 -34.95 14.19 -54.43
C SER A 280 -34.89 15.54 -55.16
N GLY A 281 -33.73 16.21 -55.21
CA GLY A 281 -33.57 17.53 -55.84
C GLY A 281 -34.29 18.68 -55.12
N THR A 282 -34.87 18.42 -53.94
CA THR A 282 -35.70 19.38 -53.18
C THR A 282 -34.92 20.31 -52.26
N ALA A 283 -33.60 20.12 -52.11
CA ALA A 283 -32.75 20.88 -51.19
C ALA A 283 -31.85 21.88 -51.93
N GLY A 284 -31.79 23.13 -51.45
CA GLY A 284 -30.91 24.16 -52.00
C GLY A 284 -29.42 23.93 -51.69
N ALA A 285 -28.52 24.47 -52.52
CA ALA A 285 -27.07 24.30 -52.40
C ALA A 285 -26.51 24.64 -50.99
N GLY A 286 -27.05 25.66 -50.33
CA GLY A 286 -26.65 26.03 -48.97
C GLY A 286 -27.05 25.03 -47.88
N GLU A 287 -28.13 24.27 -48.09
CA GLU A 287 -28.59 23.24 -47.14
C GLU A 287 -27.75 21.96 -47.26
N LEU A 288 -27.40 21.58 -48.50
CA LEU A 288 -26.48 20.49 -48.78
C LEU A 288 -25.10 20.75 -48.17
N ALA A 289 -24.57 21.96 -48.33
CA ALA A 289 -23.28 22.35 -47.74
C ALA A 289 -23.28 22.27 -46.20
N LYS A 290 -24.38 22.67 -45.54
CA LYS A 290 -24.52 22.55 -44.07
C LYS A 290 -24.51 21.09 -43.60
N LYS A 291 -25.19 20.19 -44.31
CA LYS A 291 -25.19 18.75 -43.98
C LYS A 291 -23.83 18.11 -44.21
N GLU A 292 -23.15 18.44 -45.32
CA GLU A 292 -21.79 17.96 -45.59
C GLU A 292 -20.79 18.41 -44.51
N ALA A 293 -20.89 19.66 -44.04
CA ALA A 293 -20.09 20.14 -42.92
C ALA A 293 -20.38 19.38 -41.62
N LYS A 294 -21.64 19.05 -41.34
CA LYS A 294 -22.04 18.27 -40.16
C LYS A 294 -21.53 16.82 -40.21
N VAL A 295 -21.55 16.19 -41.39
CA VAL A 295 -20.96 14.86 -41.61
C VAL A 295 -19.46 14.89 -41.33
N LYS A 296 -18.72 15.86 -41.88
CA LYS A 296 -17.27 16.00 -41.62
C LYS A 296 -16.97 16.18 -40.13
N LYS A 297 -17.76 17.02 -39.44
CA LYS A 297 -17.59 17.24 -37.99
C LYS A 297 -17.80 15.95 -37.19
N LEU A 298 -18.84 15.17 -37.51
CA LEU A 298 -19.10 13.89 -36.86
C LEU A 298 -17.98 12.86 -37.13
N GLU A 299 -17.40 12.85 -38.34
CA GLU A 299 -16.26 11.99 -38.67
C GLU A 299 -15.01 12.33 -37.82
N GLU A 300 -14.75 13.62 -37.57
CA GLU A 300 -13.66 14.07 -36.70
C GLU A 300 -13.91 13.73 -35.22
N GLU A 301 -15.15 13.90 -34.74
CA GLU A 301 -15.55 13.52 -33.38
C GLU A 301 -15.41 12.00 -33.16
N ILE A 302 -15.85 11.17 -34.12
CA ILE A 302 -15.69 9.71 -34.07
C ILE A 302 -14.21 9.31 -34.08
N LYS A 303 -13.37 9.98 -34.86
CA LYS A 303 -11.92 9.72 -34.89
C LYS A 303 -11.29 10.02 -33.52
N THR A 304 -11.71 11.09 -32.86
CA THR A 304 -11.22 11.47 -31.54
C THR A 304 -11.69 10.48 -30.48
N ALA A 305 -12.98 10.15 -30.45
CA ALA A 305 -13.54 9.13 -29.57
C ALA A 305 -12.92 7.74 -29.81
N GLY A 306 -12.57 7.42 -31.07
CA GLY A 306 -11.87 6.20 -31.44
C GLY A 306 -10.50 6.07 -30.77
N LYS A 307 -9.69 7.14 -30.80
CA LYS A 307 -8.37 7.18 -30.13
C LYS A 307 -8.48 7.08 -28.61
N GLU A 308 -9.50 7.71 -28.02
CA GLU A 308 -9.75 7.63 -26.58
C GLU A 308 -10.12 6.20 -26.16
N VAL A 309 -11.01 5.54 -26.90
CA VAL A 309 -11.37 4.13 -26.66
C VAL A 309 -10.14 3.22 -26.78
N GLU A 310 -9.30 3.41 -27.80
CA GLU A 310 -8.07 2.64 -28.00
C GLU A 310 -7.10 2.81 -26.82
N THR A 311 -6.80 4.06 -26.45
CA THR A 311 -5.88 4.39 -25.35
C THR A 311 -6.37 3.81 -24.02
N THR A 312 -7.66 3.97 -23.70
CA THR A 312 -8.26 3.46 -22.45
C THR A 312 -8.32 1.93 -22.47
N GLN A 313 -8.57 1.31 -23.62
CA GLN A 313 -8.56 -0.15 -23.74
C GLN A 313 -7.16 -0.74 -23.54
N GLU A 314 -6.12 -0.09 -24.07
CA GLU A 314 -4.73 -0.48 -23.82
C GLU A 314 -4.35 -0.33 -22.35
N ALA A 315 -4.75 0.77 -21.70
CA ALA A 315 -4.51 1.00 -20.28
C ALA A 315 -5.17 -0.07 -19.39
N VAL A 316 -6.45 -0.39 -19.65
CA VAL A 316 -7.19 -1.47 -18.96
C VAL A 316 -6.51 -2.82 -19.14
N ALA A 317 -6.07 -3.15 -20.36
CA ALA A 317 -5.37 -4.40 -20.63
C ALA A 317 -4.00 -4.46 -19.94
N GLY A 318 -3.25 -3.35 -19.91
CA GLY A 318 -1.96 -3.25 -19.24
C GLY A 318 -2.10 -3.44 -17.72
N GLU A 319 -3.04 -2.74 -17.10
CA GLU A 319 -3.28 -2.81 -15.65
C GLU A 319 -3.83 -4.17 -15.22
N SER A 320 -4.71 -4.78 -16.01
CA SER A 320 -5.18 -6.15 -15.78
C SER A 320 -4.03 -7.16 -15.78
N LYS A 321 -3.07 -7.04 -16.69
CA LYS A 321 -1.86 -7.90 -16.71
C LYS A 321 -0.97 -7.68 -15.49
N VAL A 322 -0.81 -6.43 -15.03
CA VAL A 322 -0.05 -6.13 -13.81
C VAL A 322 -0.68 -6.76 -12.58
N ILE A 323 -2.01 -6.68 -12.44
CA ILE A 323 -2.78 -7.31 -11.36
C ILE A 323 -2.62 -8.84 -11.41
N GLU A 324 -2.75 -9.45 -12.60
CA GLU A 324 -2.58 -10.89 -12.77
C GLU A 324 -1.16 -11.34 -12.38
N GLN A 325 -0.13 -10.60 -12.79
CA GLN A 325 1.25 -10.89 -12.44
C GLN A 325 1.48 -10.80 -10.92
N LYS A 326 0.94 -9.76 -10.26
CA LYS A 326 1.03 -9.61 -8.80
C LYS A 326 0.29 -10.73 -8.06
N ASN A 327 -0.89 -11.13 -8.52
CA ASN A 327 -1.60 -12.27 -7.92
C ASN A 327 -0.80 -13.57 -8.02
N LYS A 328 -0.13 -13.83 -9.16
CA LYS A 328 0.76 -14.99 -9.31
C LYS A 328 1.96 -14.92 -8.36
N GLU A 329 2.54 -13.74 -8.19
CA GLU A 329 3.63 -13.51 -7.24
C GLU A 329 3.20 -13.78 -5.79
N ILE A 330 2.06 -13.21 -5.38
CA ILE A 330 1.47 -13.42 -4.04
C ILE A 330 1.22 -14.90 -3.78
N GLU A 331 0.62 -15.62 -4.73
CA GLU A 331 0.36 -17.06 -4.59
C GLU A 331 1.63 -17.89 -4.48
N ALA A 332 2.69 -17.53 -5.22
CA ALA A 332 3.99 -18.17 -5.09
C ALA A 332 4.63 -17.90 -3.72
N GLU A 333 4.57 -16.66 -3.23
CA GLU A 333 5.08 -16.26 -1.91
C GLU A 333 4.31 -16.96 -0.78
N ARG A 334 2.97 -17.04 -0.86
CA ARG A 334 2.13 -17.78 0.10
C ARG A 334 2.53 -19.24 0.19
N LYS A 335 2.70 -19.92 -0.95
CA LYS A 335 3.18 -21.31 -1.00
C LYS A 335 4.57 -21.47 -0.38
N GLN A 336 5.47 -20.53 -0.63
CA GLN A 336 6.82 -20.56 -0.05
C GLN A 336 6.78 -20.33 1.47
N ILE A 337 5.99 -19.36 1.93
CA ILE A 337 5.79 -19.05 3.36
C ILE A 337 5.19 -20.25 4.09
N ALA A 338 4.19 -20.92 3.49
CA ALA A 338 3.58 -22.12 4.08
C ALA A 338 4.61 -23.26 4.24
N LYS A 339 5.45 -23.49 3.23
CA LYS A 339 6.55 -24.48 3.30
C LYS A 339 7.57 -24.11 4.38
N ASP A 340 8.00 -22.85 4.41
CA ASP A 340 8.98 -22.38 5.40
C ASP A 340 8.41 -22.44 6.82
N GLN A 341 7.11 -22.13 7.00
CA GLN A 341 6.41 -22.25 8.28
C GLN A 341 6.36 -23.70 8.78
N ALA A 342 6.01 -24.65 7.90
CA ALA A 342 6.03 -26.07 8.26
C ALA A 342 7.44 -26.53 8.67
N ALA A 343 8.47 -26.07 7.96
CA ALA A 343 9.86 -26.38 8.30
C ALA A 343 10.28 -25.78 9.67
N VAL A 344 9.92 -24.53 9.95
CA VAL A 344 10.20 -23.90 11.27
C VAL A 344 9.48 -24.64 12.41
N LEU A 345 8.24 -25.07 12.18
CA LEU A 345 7.48 -25.86 13.17
C LEU A 345 8.13 -27.23 13.42
N ALA A 346 8.63 -27.89 12.38
CA ALA A 346 9.34 -29.17 12.51
C ALA A 346 10.69 -29.02 13.23
N GLU A 347 11.46 -27.94 12.93
CA GLU A 347 12.76 -27.65 13.54
C GLU A 347 12.66 -27.26 15.03
N THR A 348 11.54 -26.66 15.46
CA THR A 348 11.38 -26.14 16.83
C THR A 348 10.79 -27.14 17.83
N GLY A 349 10.39 -28.35 17.40
CA GLY A 349 9.87 -29.40 18.30
C GLY A 349 8.57 -29.03 19.05
N THR A 350 7.98 -27.87 18.78
CA THR A 350 6.79 -27.36 19.45
C THR A 350 5.50 -27.87 18.81
N THR A 351 5.19 -29.15 19.05
CA THR A 351 3.90 -29.72 18.64
C THR A 351 2.73 -29.29 19.54
N GLN A 352 2.94 -28.64 20.70
CA GLN A 352 1.80 -28.47 21.64
C GLN A 352 1.59 -27.13 22.39
N GLN A 353 2.44 -26.09 22.31
CA GLN A 353 2.16 -24.86 23.09
C GLN A 353 2.33 -23.50 22.38
N VAL A 354 2.89 -23.45 21.17
CA VAL A 354 3.01 -22.19 20.39
C VAL A 354 1.89 -22.03 19.34
N SER A 355 1.11 -23.10 19.12
CA SER A 355 0.06 -23.17 18.09
C SER A 355 -1.10 -22.22 18.33
N ASN A 356 -1.46 -21.88 19.57
CA ASN A 356 -2.62 -21.02 19.83
C ASN A 356 -2.35 -19.51 19.78
N GLN A 357 -1.10 -19.04 19.93
CA GLN A 357 -0.80 -17.59 19.89
C GLN A 357 -0.24 -17.13 18.54
N ASN A 358 0.49 -17.98 17.81
CA ASN A 358 1.09 -17.60 16.52
C ASN A 358 0.26 -18.00 15.29
N ALA A 359 -0.70 -18.93 15.40
CA ALA A 359 -1.66 -19.20 14.32
C ALA A 359 -2.68 -18.04 14.15
N LEU A 360 -3.02 -17.34 15.24
CA LEU A 360 -3.86 -16.14 15.21
C LEU A 360 -3.13 -14.90 14.67
N GLN A 361 -1.79 -14.89 14.67
CA GLN A 361 -1.01 -13.83 14.04
C GLN A 361 -0.69 -14.09 12.55
N ALA A 362 -0.82 -15.33 12.10
CA ALA A 362 -0.53 -15.77 10.75
C ALA A 362 -1.69 -15.61 9.76
N LYS A 363 -2.94 -15.64 10.23
CA LYS A 363 -4.11 -15.34 9.40
C LYS A 363 -4.31 -13.83 9.36
N SER A 364 -4.30 -13.28 8.15
CA SER A 364 -4.82 -11.93 7.94
C SER A 364 -6.30 -11.90 8.33
N ILE A 365 -6.82 -10.72 8.70
CA ILE A 365 -8.28 -10.52 8.80
C ILE A 365 -8.95 -10.93 7.47
N SER A 366 -8.27 -10.78 6.33
CA SER A 366 -8.73 -11.22 5.01
C SER A 366 -8.73 -12.75 4.80
N ASP A 367 -7.92 -13.50 5.54
CA ASP A 367 -7.87 -14.98 5.48
C ASP A 367 -8.81 -15.64 6.52
N THR A 368 -9.62 -14.81 7.16
CA THR A 368 -10.47 -15.18 8.28
C THR A 368 -11.92 -14.95 7.88
N LEU A 369 -12.73 -16.02 7.86
CA LEU A 369 -14.14 -15.88 7.52
C LEU A 369 -14.92 -15.42 8.76
N TYR A 370 -15.23 -14.13 8.81
CA TYR A 370 -16.18 -13.58 9.79
C TYR A 370 -17.59 -13.93 9.35
N TYR A 371 -18.33 -14.60 10.22
CA TYR A 371 -19.69 -15.00 9.93
C TYR A 371 -20.63 -14.55 11.04
N LEU A 372 -21.78 -14.04 10.64
CA LEU A 372 -22.86 -13.68 11.54
C LEU A 372 -23.86 -14.83 11.57
N THR A 373 -23.84 -15.61 12.65
CA THR A 373 -24.88 -16.61 12.88
C THR A 373 -26.12 -15.94 13.45
N LEU A 374 -27.29 -16.48 13.13
CA LEU A 374 -28.53 -16.05 13.76
C LEU A 374 -28.45 -16.29 15.28
N GLY A 375 -28.81 -15.29 16.07
CA GLY A 375 -28.97 -15.38 17.53
C GLY A 375 -30.42 -15.66 17.93
N ASP A 376 -30.68 -15.68 19.23
CA ASP A 376 -32.00 -16.00 19.77
C ASP A 376 -33.06 -15.03 19.23
N SER A 377 -34.07 -15.59 18.56
CA SER A 377 -35.28 -14.87 18.15
C SER A 377 -36.27 -14.93 19.30
N LEU A 378 -36.58 -13.78 19.91
CA LEU A 378 -37.56 -13.72 21.00
C LEU A 378 -38.84 -12.97 20.61
N MET A 379 -38.82 -12.18 19.52
CA MET A 379 -39.96 -11.36 19.08
C MET A 379 -39.94 -11.19 17.55
N GLU A 380 -41.13 -11.04 16.96
CA GLU A 380 -41.33 -10.72 15.55
C GLU A 380 -40.59 -9.41 15.18
N GLY A 381 -39.72 -9.46 14.17
CA GLY A 381 -39.00 -8.29 13.65
C GLY A 381 -37.66 -7.93 14.30
N SER A 382 -37.30 -8.47 15.48
CA SER A 382 -35.96 -8.20 16.09
C SER A 382 -35.06 -9.44 15.97
N ARG A 383 -34.10 -9.40 15.04
CA ARG A 383 -33.05 -10.43 14.94
C ARG A 383 -31.80 -9.92 15.63
N SER A 384 -31.15 -10.80 16.38
CA SER A 384 -29.79 -10.58 16.86
C SER A 384 -28.84 -11.48 16.08
N TRP A 385 -27.59 -11.05 15.98
CA TRP A 385 -26.52 -11.81 15.34
C TRP A 385 -25.44 -12.11 16.36
N ASN A 386 -24.80 -13.27 16.22
CA ASN A 386 -23.58 -13.59 16.93
C ASN A 386 -22.44 -13.60 15.92
N LEU A 387 -21.32 -12.95 16.25
CA LEU A 387 -20.12 -12.98 15.42
C LEU A 387 -19.26 -14.19 15.78
N ILE A 388 -18.92 -14.96 14.76
CA ILE A 388 -17.96 -16.05 14.85
C ILE A 388 -16.86 -15.86 13.82
N ILE A 389 -15.72 -16.50 14.08
CA ILE A 389 -14.69 -16.72 13.08
C ILE A 389 -14.72 -18.18 12.67
N ILE A 390 -14.81 -18.41 11.37
CA ILE A 390 -14.66 -19.72 10.74
C ILE A 390 -13.29 -19.74 10.06
N ASP A 391 -12.56 -20.82 10.28
CA ASP A 391 -11.39 -21.14 9.47
C ASP A 391 -11.85 -21.72 8.12
N PRO A 392 -11.61 -21.04 6.99
CA PRO A 392 -12.05 -21.52 5.68
C PRO A 392 -11.36 -22.81 5.22
N GLU A 393 -10.18 -23.13 5.75
CA GLU A 393 -9.44 -24.35 5.36
C GLU A 393 -9.96 -25.58 6.10
N SER A 394 -10.24 -25.44 7.40
CA SER A 394 -10.72 -26.55 8.23
C SER A 394 -12.24 -26.62 8.35
N GLY A 395 -12.96 -25.57 7.95
CA GLY A 395 -14.41 -25.43 8.12
C GLY A 395 -14.85 -25.29 9.59
N LYS A 396 -13.91 -25.15 10.52
CA LYS A 396 -14.20 -25.11 11.97
C LYS A 396 -14.38 -23.69 12.48
N ILE A 397 -15.29 -23.53 13.43
CA ILE A 397 -15.41 -22.30 14.22
C ILE A 397 -14.20 -22.20 15.14
N THR A 398 -13.40 -21.15 15.02
CA THR A 398 -12.19 -20.94 15.84
C THR A 398 -12.40 -19.92 16.95
N LYS A 399 -13.34 -18.97 16.78
CA LYS A 399 -13.70 -17.97 17.79
C LYS A 399 -15.19 -17.63 17.74
N LYS A 400 -15.71 -17.18 18.88
CA LYS A 400 -17.06 -16.65 19.03
C LYS A 400 -17.00 -15.41 19.93
N ALA A 401 -17.64 -14.32 19.51
CA ALA A 401 -17.80 -13.14 20.33
C ALA A 401 -18.76 -13.45 21.48
N SER A 402 -18.22 -13.63 22.69
CA SER A 402 -19.01 -13.96 23.87
C SER A 402 -19.85 -12.76 24.34
N GLY A 403 -21.15 -12.97 24.56
CA GLY A 403 -22.06 -11.97 25.16
C GLY A 403 -22.47 -10.80 24.26
N ALA A 404 -21.98 -10.72 23.02
CA ALA A 404 -22.33 -9.66 22.08
C ALA A 404 -23.56 -10.04 21.24
N ARG A 405 -24.72 -9.44 21.56
CA ARG A 405 -25.95 -9.53 20.74
C ARG A 405 -25.94 -8.43 19.69
N ILE A 406 -25.42 -8.71 18.51
CA ILE A 406 -25.21 -7.72 17.45
C ILE A 406 -26.57 -7.34 16.84
N SER A 407 -26.83 -6.04 16.67
CA SER A 407 -28.10 -5.54 16.12
C SER A 407 -28.11 -5.50 14.59
N GLU A 408 -26.96 -5.20 13.96
CA GLU A 408 -26.85 -4.97 12.51
C GLU A 408 -25.87 -5.91 11.81
N LYS A 409 -26.10 -6.13 10.51
CA LYS A 409 -25.21 -6.94 9.65
C LYS A 409 -24.03 -6.15 9.08
N ASN A 410 -23.65 -5.06 9.75
CA ASN A 410 -22.59 -4.18 9.29
C ASN A 410 -21.36 -4.34 10.19
N LEU A 411 -20.34 -4.98 9.63
CA LEU A 411 -19.03 -5.15 10.28
C LEU A 411 -18.02 -4.24 9.59
N GLN A 412 -17.47 -3.27 10.32
CA GLN A 412 -16.50 -2.34 9.78
C GLN A 412 -15.11 -2.63 10.35
N PHE A 413 -14.21 -3.11 9.50
CA PHE A 413 -12.85 -3.49 9.89
C PHE A 413 -11.88 -2.32 9.71
N SER A 414 -11.10 -2.02 10.75
CA SER A 414 -10.03 -1.02 10.66
C SER A 414 -8.97 -1.25 11.75
N GLY A 415 -7.70 -1.15 11.37
CA GLY A 415 -6.59 -1.14 12.33
C GLY A 415 -6.48 -2.39 13.23
N GLY A 416 -6.91 -3.56 12.77
CA GLY A 416 -6.93 -4.79 13.58
C GLY A 416 -8.18 -4.97 14.44
N LYS A 417 -9.17 -4.08 14.32
CA LYS A 417 -10.40 -4.09 15.10
C LYS A 417 -11.62 -4.23 14.18
N VAL A 418 -12.72 -4.70 14.76
CA VAL A 418 -14.03 -4.69 14.11
C VAL A 418 -14.99 -3.82 14.92
N LEU A 419 -15.53 -2.81 14.26
CA LEU A 419 -16.60 -1.95 14.77
C LEU A 419 -17.95 -2.57 14.41
N LEU A 420 -18.84 -2.63 15.40
CA LEU A 420 -20.18 -3.18 15.28
C LEU A 420 -21.13 -2.54 16.31
N THR A 421 -22.43 -2.80 16.16
CA THR A 421 -23.48 -2.37 17.08
C THR A 421 -23.99 -3.55 17.91
N VAL A 422 -24.07 -3.39 19.23
CA VAL A 422 -24.55 -4.44 20.15
C VAL A 422 -25.73 -3.91 20.96
N TYR A 423 -26.81 -4.66 21.04
CA TYR A 423 -27.95 -4.32 21.91
C TYR A 423 -27.47 -4.11 23.35
N ALA A 424 -27.91 -3.00 23.96
CA ALA A 424 -27.51 -2.64 25.32
C ALA A 424 -28.09 -3.60 26.37
N ASP A 425 -29.27 -4.15 26.09
CA ASP A 425 -30.01 -5.06 26.97
C ASP A 425 -30.98 -5.95 26.18
N SER A 426 -31.79 -6.76 26.90
CA SER A 426 -32.80 -7.65 26.31
C SER A 426 -34.01 -6.92 25.72
N SER A 427 -34.24 -5.63 26.03
CA SER A 427 -35.34 -4.85 25.46
C SER A 427 -35.11 -4.53 23.98
N ARG A 428 -33.85 -4.58 23.53
CA ARG A 428 -33.42 -4.31 22.14
C ARG A 428 -33.81 -2.91 21.63
N LYS A 429 -34.18 -1.98 22.51
CA LYS A 429 -34.57 -0.60 22.16
C LYS A 429 -33.37 0.32 21.92
N ALA A 430 -32.20 -0.06 22.43
CA ALA A 430 -30.96 0.69 22.31
C ALA A 430 -29.79 -0.25 22.05
N ALA A 431 -28.75 0.28 21.39
CA ALA A 431 -27.49 -0.41 21.17
C ALA A 431 -26.31 0.46 21.64
N LYS A 432 -25.11 -0.10 21.58
CA LYS A 432 -23.84 0.58 21.79
C LYS A 432 -22.90 0.31 20.62
N LEU A 433 -22.03 1.26 20.33
CA LEU A 433 -20.87 1.02 19.48
C LEU A 433 -19.87 0.19 20.27
N ILE A 434 -19.39 -0.90 19.68
CA ILE A 434 -18.37 -1.78 20.27
C ILE A 434 -17.24 -1.95 19.27
N LEU A 435 -16.01 -1.79 19.75
CA LEU A 435 -14.81 -2.22 19.05
C LEU A 435 -14.34 -3.53 19.68
N LEU A 436 -14.31 -4.59 18.88
CA LEU A 436 -13.66 -5.84 19.24
C LEU A 436 -12.26 -5.90 18.62
N ASP A 437 -11.34 -6.59 19.28
CA ASP A 437 -10.16 -7.13 18.61
C ASP A 437 -10.63 -8.08 17.50
N ALA A 438 -10.19 -7.85 16.26
CA ALA A 438 -10.70 -8.61 15.12
C ALA A 438 -10.23 -10.07 15.13
N ARG A 439 -9.15 -10.41 15.85
CA ARG A 439 -8.60 -11.77 15.89
C ARG A 439 -9.18 -12.57 17.05
N GLU A 440 -9.28 -11.93 18.21
CA GLU A 440 -9.74 -12.58 19.43
C GLU A 440 -11.25 -12.47 19.65
N LEU A 441 -11.92 -11.57 18.93
CA LEU A 441 -13.32 -11.18 19.18
C LEU A 441 -13.58 -10.72 20.62
N THR A 442 -12.57 -10.20 21.30
CA THR A 442 -12.65 -9.67 22.66
C THR A 442 -12.90 -8.16 22.63
N MET A 443 -13.65 -7.65 23.61
CA MET A 443 -14.02 -6.24 23.65
C MET A 443 -12.80 -5.35 23.97
N ALA A 444 -12.48 -4.45 23.05
CA ALA A 444 -11.43 -3.45 23.24
C ALA A 444 -12.01 -2.14 23.83
N LYS A 445 -13.13 -1.66 23.28
CA LYS A 445 -13.81 -0.42 23.71
C LYS A 445 -15.32 -0.49 23.48
N SER A 446 -16.05 0.34 24.21
CA SER A 446 -17.50 0.54 24.07
C SER A 446 -17.86 2.02 24.24
N SER A 447 -18.85 2.51 23.49
CA SER A 447 -19.43 3.83 23.72
C SER A 447 -20.16 3.90 25.06
N LYS A 448 -20.16 5.08 25.69
CA LYS A 448 -20.99 5.32 26.89
C LYS A 448 -22.45 5.56 26.50
N GLU A 449 -22.62 6.19 25.35
CA GLU A 449 -23.86 6.63 24.77
C GLU A 449 -24.60 5.45 24.15
N ASN A 450 -25.92 5.45 24.34
CA ASN A 450 -26.83 4.57 23.62
C ASN A 450 -27.04 5.11 22.22
N ILE A 451 -26.99 4.23 21.24
CA ILE A 451 -27.27 4.49 19.83
C ILE A 451 -28.55 3.79 19.41
N TYR A 452 -29.13 4.26 18.31
CA TYR A 452 -30.20 3.55 17.64
C TYR A 452 -29.69 2.20 17.11
N PRO A 453 -30.37 1.08 17.39
CA PRO A 453 -29.87 -0.25 17.02
C PRO A 453 -29.56 -0.45 15.53
N TYR A 454 -30.31 0.22 14.66
CA TYR A 454 -30.19 0.09 13.21
C TYR A 454 -29.55 1.33 12.57
N THR A 455 -28.76 2.08 13.36
CA THR A 455 -28.08 3.28 12.88
C THR A 455 -27.18 2.97 11.68
N TYR A 456 -27.25 3.83 10.66
CA TYR A 456 -26.20 3.90 9.65
C TYR A 456 -24.90 4.37 10.32
N ILE A 457 -23.77 3.70 10.06
CA ILE A 457 -22.45 4.09 10.57
C ILE A 457 -21.66 4.70 9.42
N LEU A 458 -21.38 5.99 9.51
CA LEU A 458 -20.50 6.70 8.58
C LEU A 458 -19.12 6.91 9.21
N ASN A 459 -18.07 6.42 8.55
CA ASN A 459 -16.69 6.82 8.86
C ASN A 459 -16.30 7.97 7.95
N PHE A 460 -15.90 9.09 8.54
CA PHE A 460 -15.40 10.24 7.78
C PHE A 460 -14.21 10.88 8.51
N LYS A 461 -13.11 11.06 7.79
CA LYS A 461 -11.80 11.40 8.37
C LYS A 461 -11.44 10.38 9.47
N LYS A 462 -11.15 10.84 10.70
CA LYS A 462 -10.83 10.02 11.87
C LYS A 462 -12.02 9.79 12.83
N TYR A 463 -13.23 10.14 12.40
CA TYR A 463 -14.42 10.13 13.26
C TYR A 463 -15.48 9.14 12.75
N ILE A 464 -16.22 8.59 13.71
CA ILE A 464 -17.34 7.69 13.49
C ILE A 464 -18.62 8.49 13.77
N TYR A 465 -19.57 8.46 12.85
CA TYR A 465 -20.86 9.13 13.00
C TYR A 465 -21.97 8.09 13.10
N ALA A 466 -22.80 8.23 14.12
CA ALA A 466 -23.92 7.32 14.40
C ALA A 466 -25.06 8.06 15.11
N VAL A 467 -26.27 7.54 15.00
CA VAL A 467 -27.47 8.11 15.61
C VAL A 467 -27.54 7.73 17.08
N ILE A 468 -27.43 8.71 17.97
CA ILE A 468 -27.59 8.56 19.41
C ILE A 468 -29.08 8.47 19.73
N SER A 469 -29.47 7.53 20.58
CA SER A 469 -30.82 7.42 21.13
C SER A 469 -30.84 7.92 22.57
N ARG A 470 -31.71 8.89 22.86
CA ARG A 470 -31.90 9.43 24.22
C ARG A 470 -33.37 9.72 24.47
N GLY A 471 -34.03 8.84 25.22
CA GLY A 471 -35.42 9.06 25.67
C GLY A 471 -36.44 9.19 24.53
N GLY A 472 -36.22 8.50 23.40
CA GLY A 472 -37.08 8.57 22.22
C GLY A 472 -36.73 9.66 21.21
N SER A 473 -35.81 10.57 21.54
CA SER A 473 -35.21 11.52 20.61
C SER A 473 -33.91 10.98 20.01
N TYR A 474 -33.62 11.38 18.77
CA TYR A 474 -32.49 10.90 17.99
C TYR A 474 -31.63 12.06 17.50
N PHE A 475 -30.32 11.94 17.66
CA PHE A 475 -29.35 12.98 17.28
C PHE A 475 -28.16 12.34 16.58
N LEU A 476 -27.59 13.02 15.59
CA LEU A 476 -26.29 12.64 15.06
C LEU A 476 -25.20 12.86 16.11
N GLY A 477 -24.47 11.81 16.44
CA GLY A 477 -23.28 11.83 17.29
C GLY A 477 -22.00 11.68 16.47
N LYS A 478 -20.93 12.35 16.91
CA LYS A 478 -19.57 12.26 16.39
C LYS A 478 -18.68 11.64 17.45
N PHE A 479 -18.11 10.48 17.15
CA PHE A 479 -17.26 9.71 18.04
C PHE A 479 -15.82 9.68 17.52
N ASN A 480 -14.84 9.66 18.42
CA ASN A 480 -13.45 9.40 18.06
C ASN A 480 -13.15 7.90 17.95
N ASP A 481 -11.91 7.55 17.59
CA ASP A 481 -11.39 6.19 17.49
C ASP A 481 -11.50 5.35 18.79
N SER A 482 -11.66 6.02 19.92
CA SER A 482 -11.83 5.45 21.25
C SER A 482 -13.30 5.30 21.65
N LEU A 483 -14.22 5.52 20.70
CA LEU A 483 -15.68 5.53 20.87
C LEU A 483 -16.19 6.54 21.91
N LYS A 484 -15.42 7.62 22.17
CA LYS A 484 -15.89 8.72 23.00
C LYS A 484 -16.64 9.73 22.14
N LEU A 485 -17.80 10.18 22.62
CA LEU A 485 -18.53 11.27 22.00
C LEU A 485 -17.72 12.57 22.07
N VAL A 486 -17.44 13.17 20.92
CA VAL A 486 -16.71 14.45 20.79
C VAL A 486 -17.55 15.55 20.16
N GLY A 487 -18.74 15.21 19.65
CA GLY A 487 -19.69 16.18 19.12
C GLY A 487 -21.08 15.58 18.99
N LYS A 488 -22.12 16.42 19.08
CA LYS A 488 -23.52 16.01 18.91
C LYS A 488 -24.28 17.13 18.22
N SER A 489 -25.11 16.77 17.25
CA SER A 489 -26.05 17.69 16.62
C SER A 489 -27.06 18.24 17.63
N LYS A 490 -27.54 19.46 17.36
CA LYS A 490 -28.66 20.07 18.09
C LYS A 490 -30.02 19.72 17.48
N THR A 491 -30.05 19.55 16.16
CA THR A 491 -31.25 19.18 15.39
C THR A 491 -31.53 17.70 15.55
N GLU A 492 -32.78 17.33 15.85
CA GLU A 492 -33.20 15.93 15.85
C GLU A 492 -33.20 15.38 14.42
N ILE A 493 -32.71 14.16 14.28
CA ILE A 493 -32.69 13.43 13.00
C ILE A 493 -33.61 12.21 13.08
N ALA A 494 -34.01 11.68 11.92
CA ALA A 494 -34.70 10.42 11.86
C ALA A 494 -33.76 9.26 12.27
N PRO A 495 -34.24 8.25 13.02
CA PRO A 495 -33.41 7.13 13.48
C PRO A 495 -32.83 6.31 12.31
N ASP A 496 -33.62 6.08 11.27
CA ASP A 496 -33.25 5.36 10.04
C ASP A 496 -32.63 6.26 8.97
N SER A 497 -32.12 7.43 9.36
CA SER A 497 -31.51 8.35 8.41
C SER A 497 -30.35 7.68 7.68
N TYR A 498 -30.37 7.73 6.34
CA TYR A 498 -29.14 7.59 5.56
C TYR A 498 -28.24 8.78 5.88
N ILE A 499 -26.93 8.54 6.07
CA ILE A 499 -25.97 9.57 6.42
C ILE A 499 -24.85 9.55 5.38
N THR A 500 -24.63 10.68 4.71
CA THR A 500 -23.57 10.83 3.71
C THR A 500 -22.82 12.14 3.87
N VAL A 501 -21.69 12.27 3.18
CA VAL A 501 -20.80 13.43 3.29
C VAL A 501 -20.36 13.93 1.93
N PHE A 502 -20.39 15.25 1.75
CA PHE A 502 -19.87 15.94 0.57
C PHE A 502 -19.28 17.30 0.98
N ASN A 503 -18.06 17.61 0.52
CA ASN A 503 -17.36 18.87 0.81
C ASN A 503 -17.43 19.32 2.30
N ASN A 504 -17.11 18.41 3.23
CA ASN A 504 -17.16 18.63 4.69
C ASN A 504 -18.57 18.87 5.29
N SER A 505 -19.63 18.65 4.53
CA SER A 505 -21.01 18.70 5.02
C SER A 505 -21.59 17.30 5.14
N ILE A 506 -22.25 17.02 6.26
CA ILE A 506 -23.01 15.80 6.51
C ILE A 506 -24.48 16.04 6.20
N TYR A 507 -25.06 15.12 5.44
CA TYR A 507 -26.46 15.11 5.05
C TYR A 507 -27.17 14.00 5.81
N ALA A 508 -28.29 14.34 6.44
CA ALA A 508 -29.15 13.40 7.16
C ALA A 508 -30.61 13.83 7.04
N ASN A 509 -31.54 12.91 7.20
CA ASN A 509 -32.96 13.19 7.31
C ASN A 509 -33.24 13.74 8.72
N SER A 510 -33.76 14.96 8.79
CA SER A 510 -34.36 15.50 10.01
C SER A 510 -35.58 14.67 10.41
N LYS A 511 -36.02 14.82 11.66
CA LYS A 511 -37.25 14.17 12.15
C LYS A 511 -38.50 14.53 11.33
N ASP A 512 -38.52 15.72 10.75
CA ASP A 512 -39.66 16.26 9.98
C ASP A 512 -39.62 15.87 8.49
N GLY A 513 -38.67 15.03 8.08
CA GLY A 513 -38.55 14.52 6.71
C GLY A 513 -37.76 15.42 5.73
N PHE A 514 -37.26 16.58 6.18
CA PHE A 514 -36.31 17.39 5.40
C PHE A 514 -34.90 16.81 5.45
N ILE A 515 -34.06 17.16 4.47
CA ILE A 515 -32.63 16.86 4.51
C ILE A 515 -31.93 17.98 5.28
N THR A 516 -31.47 17.71 6.50
CA THR A 516 -30.62 18.62 7.25
C THR A 516 -29.17 18.48 6.79
N VAL A 517 -28.54 19.62 6.49
CA VAL A 517 -27.12 19.70 6.12
C VAL A 517 -26.37 20.29 7.29
N MET A 518 -25.37 19.57 7.80
CA MET A 518 -24.59 19.95 8.97
C MET A 518 -23.11 20.03 8.62
N ASP A 519 -22.39 20.97 9.22
CA ASP A 519 -20.93 20.98 9.14
C ASP A 519 -20.35 19.74 9.85
N ALA A 520 -19.48 18.98 9.18
CA ALA A 520 -18.97 17.71 9.70
C ALA A 520 -18.08 17.88 10.93
N ASP A 521 -17.46 19.05 11.10
CA ASP A 521 -16.55 19.31 12.20
C ASP A 521 -17.30 19.66 13.50
N THR A 522 -18.34 20.47 13.38
CA THR A 522 -19.10 21.04 14.51
C THR A 522 -20.48 20.41 14.73
N LEU A 523 -21.02 19.68 13.75
CA LEU A 523 -22.39 19.18 13.69
C LEU A 523 -23.47 20.28 13.85
N LYS A 524 -23.13 21.54 13.53
CA LYS A 524 -24.10 22.62 13.45
C LYS A 524 -24.81 22.56 12.10
N GLN A 525 -26.13 22.74 12.12
CA GLN A 525 -26.92 22.85 10.90
C GLN A 525 -26.50 24.10 10.11
N VAL A 526 -26.23 23.89 8.82
CA VAL A 526 -25.84 24.91 7.84
C VAL A 526 -27.04 25.24 6.95
N SER A 527 -27.82 24.24 6.54
CA SER A 527 -29.03 24.43 5.76
C SER A 527 -30.03 23.29 5.96
N SER A 528 -31.22 23.44 5.39
CA SER A 528 -32.25 22.41 5.31
C SER A 528 -32.80 22.39 3.89
N LEU A 529 -32.98 21.21 3.31
CA LEU A 529 -33.51 21.03 1.96
C LEU A 529 -34.83 20.28 2.04
N SER A 530 -35.81 20.72 1.26
CA SER A 530 -37.04 19.97 1.01
C SER A 530 -36.91 19.18 -0.28
N GLU A 531 -37.58 18.04 -0.33
CA GLU A 531 -37.79 17.30 -1.58
C GLU A 531 -38.90 17.95 -2.45
N LYS A 532 -39.66 18.90 -1.88
CA LYS A 532 -40.75 19.63 -2.55
C LYS A 532 -40.30 20.94 -3.16
#